data_AF-A0A662CPG0-F1
#
_entry.id   AF-A0A662CPG0-F1
#
_cell.length_a   1.000
_cell.length_b   1.000
_cell.length_c   1.000
_cell.angle_alpha   90.00
_cell.angle_beta   90.00
_cell.angle_gamma   90.00
#
_symmetry.space_group_name_H-M   'P 1'
#
loop_
_entity.id
_entity.type
_entity.pdbx_description
1 polymer ?
#
loop_
_entity_poly.entity_id
_entity_poly.type
_entity_poly.pdbx_seq_one_letter_code
_entity_poly.pdbx_strand_id
1 'polypeptide(L)' 'MANRRGGARFEEVCIKLEKKHYRVINAVCGGDQRKVGRVIRSLVAEALKDKQVSDLLQLAGTTPRRKKREVEPGPEAE' A
#
# COMPACT_ATOMS: atom_id res chain seq x y z
N MET A 1 30.80 -14.64 -0.95
CA MET A 1 29.86 -14.21 -2.02
C MET A 1 28.52 -13.91 -1.36
N ALA A 2 28.17 -12.64 -1.19
CA ALA A 2 26.94 -12.24 -0.52
C ALA A 2 25.73 -12.59 -1.40
N ASN A 3 24.86 -13.47 -0.91
CA ASN A 3 23.56 -13.76 -1.51
C ASN A 3 22.75 -12.47 -1.60
N ARG A 4 22.78 -11.82 -2.77
CA ARG A 4 21.89 -10.71 -3.14
C ARG A 4 20.47 -11.27 -3.35
N ARG A 5 19.82 -11.70 -2.26
CA ARG A 5 18.37 -11.91 -2.27
C ARG A 5 17.77 -10.52 -2.44
N GLY A 6 17.33 -10.20 -3.66
CA GLY A 6 16.65 -8.96 -3.99
C GLY A 6 15.55 -8.71 -2.97
N GLY A 7 15.70 -7.64 -2.18
CA GLY A 7 14.71 -7.26 -1.18
C GLY A 7 13.33 -7.11 -1.81
N ALA A 8 12.29 -7.35 -1.02
CA ALA A 8 10.91 -7.19 -1.47
C ALA A 8 10.72 -5.78 -2.06
N ARG A 9 10.42 -5.70 -3.36
CA ARG A 9 10.21 -4.44 -4.10
C ARG A 9 8.90 -3.71 -3.74
N PHE A 10 8.23 -4.14 -2.68
CA PHE A 10 6.90 -3.64 -2.32
C PHE A 10 7.03 -2.68 -1.13
N GLU A 11 6.50 -1.48 -1.33
CA GLU A 11 6.38 -0.49 -0.28
C GLU A 11 5.01 -0.65 0.40
N GLU A 12 5.01 -0.67 1.72
CA GLU A 12 3.77 -0.59 2.48
C GLU A 12 3.17 0.82 2.35
N VAL A 13 1.93 0.89 1.88
CA VAL A 13 1.21 2.15 1.68
C VAL A 13 -0.02 2.23 2.58
N CYS A 14 -0.20 3.39 3.21
CA CYS A 14 -1.41 3.70 3.97
C CYS A 14 -2.40 4.41 3.06
N ILE A 15 -3.58 3.84 2.88
CA ILE A 15 -4.66 4.43 2.08
C ILE A 15 -5.73 4.96 3.02
N LYS A 16 -6.13 6.22 2.84
CA LYS A 16 -7.28 6.79 3.54
C LYS A 16 -8.54 6.46 2.74
N LEU A 17 -9.50 5.81 3.38
CA LEU A 17 -10.80 5.50 2.81
C LEU A 17 -11.89 6.21 3.61
N GLU A 18 -12.95 6.65 2.92
CA GLU A 18 -14.15 7.11 3.60
C GLU A 18 -14.78 5.96 4.41
N LYS A 19 -15.31 6.30 5.59
CA LYS A 19 -15.86 5.32 6.55
C LYS A 19 -16.92 4.41 5.92
N LYS A 20 -17.75 4.94 5.03
CA LYS A 20 -18.78 4.15 4.31
C LYS A 20 -18.17 3.07 3.41
N HIS A 21 -17.10 3.38 2.67
CA HIS A 21 -16.45 2.42 1.77
C HIS A 21 -15.75 1.31 2.56
N TYR A 22 -15.04 1.67 3.64
CA TYR A 22 -14.42 0.67 4.51
C TYR A 22 -15.47 -0.25 5.13
N ARG A 23 -16.62 0.26 5.59
CA ARG A 23 -17.71 -0.56 6.14
C ARG A 23 -18.21 -1.61 5.15
N VAL A 24 -18.42 -1.22 3.89
CA VAL A 24 -18.87 -2.14 2.84
C VAL A 24 -17.82 -3.23 2.59
N ILE A 25 -16.55 -2.87 2.41
CA ILE A 25 -15.46 -3.84 2.20
C ILE A 25 -15.33 -4.77 3.41
N ASN A 26 -15.41 -4.24 4.62
CA ASN A 26 -15.29 -5.02 5.84
C ASN A 26 -16.46 -6.00 6.02
N ALA A 27 -17.68 -5.60 5.63
CA ALA A 27 -18.86 -6.47 5.64
C ALA A 27 -18.72 -7.63 4.64
N VAL A 28 -18.28 -7.35 3.41
CA VAL A 28 -18.02 -8.40 2.38
C VAL A 28 -16.93 -9.36 2.83
N CYS A 29 -15.92 -8.87 3.54
CA CYS A 29 -14.82 -9.68 4.07
C CYS A 29 -15.17 -10.41 5.39
N GLY A 30 -16.36 -10.20 5.95
CA GLY A 30 -16.75 -10.79 7.24
C GLY A 30 -15.88 -10.35 8.42
N GLY A 31 -15.34 -9.13 8.39
CA GLY A 31 -14.45 -8.61 9.44
C GLY A 31 -12.98 -9.07 9.34
N ASP A 32 -12.64 -9.99 8.44
CA ASP A 32 -11.28 -10.51 8.29
C ASP A 32 -10.36 -9.50 7.59
N GLN A 33 -9.45 -8.89 8.36
CA GLN A 33 -8.52 -7.88 7.86
C GLN A 33 -7.55 -8.42 6.78
N ARG A 34 -7.23 -9.73 6.79
CA ARG A 34 -6.36 -10.33 5.76
C ARG A 34 -7.06 -10.35 4.40
N LYS A 35 -8.39 -10.58 4.40
CA LYS A 35 -9.23 -10.52 3.20
C LYS A 35 -9.43 -9.08 2.72
N VAL A 36 -9.62 -8.13 3.64
CA VAL A 36 -9.72 -6.69 3.29
C VAL A 36 -8.52 -6.24 2.47
N GLY A 37 -7.30 -6.52 2.91
CA GLY A 37 -6.10 -6.16 2.16
C GLY A 37 -6.01 -6.83 0.78
N ARG A 38 -6.50 -8.07 0.65
CA ARG A 38 -6.54 -8.78 -0.64
C ARG A 38 -7.57 -8.14 -1.59
N VAL A 39 -8.76 -7.85 -1.11
CA VAL A 39 -9.83 -7.20 -1.90
C VAL A 39 -9.38 -5.83 -2.39
N ILE A 40 -8.79 -4.99 -1.53
CA ILE A 40 -8.28 -3.68 -1.94
C ILE A 40 -7.24 -3.83 -3.06
N ARG A 41 -6.29 -4.78 -2.94
CA ARG A 41 -5.31 -5.04 -4.01
C ARG A 41 -5.96 -5.48 -5.32
N SER A 42 -6.97 -6.35 -5.27
CA SER A 42 -7.70 -6.79 -6.47
C SER A 42 -8.45 -5.65 -7.14
N LEU A 43 -9.16 -4.82 -6.37
CA LEU A 43 -9.88 -3.65 -6.88
C LEU A 43 -8.93 -2.64 -7.52
N VAL A 44 -7.76 -2.41 -6.90
CA VAL A 44 -6.73 -1.54 -7.48
C VAL A 44 -6.19 -2.16 -8.78
N ALA A 45 -5.85 -3.44 -8.81
CA ALA A 45 -5.37 -4.10 -10.02
C ALA A 45 -6.40 -4.04 -11.17
N GLU A 46 -7.67 -4.23 -10.87
CA GLU A 46 -8.78 -4.14 -11.82
C GLU A 46 -8.93 -2.70 -12.37
N ALA A 47 -8.92 -1.69 -11.49
CA ALA A 47 -9.01 -0.29 -11.90
C ALA A 47 -7.79 0.21 -12.71
N LEU A 48 -6.66 -0.49 -12.62
CA LEU A 48 -5.42 -0.19 -13.35
C LEU A 48 -5.29 -0.99 -14.66
N LYS A 49 -6.10 -2.03 -14.87
CA LYS A 49 -5.92 -2.99 -15.97
C LYS A 49 -5.91 -2.33 -17.35
N ASP A 50 -6.74 -1.32 -17.54
CA ASP A 50 -6.90 -0.62 -18.82
C ASP A 50 -6.16 0.72 -18.87
N LYS A 51 -5.33 1.02 -17.87
CA LYS A 51 -4.61 2.30 -17.77
C LYS A 51 -3.16 2.16 -18.18
N GLN A 52 -2.65 3.11 -18.97
CA GLN A 52 -1.22 3.14 -19.27
C GLN A 52 -0.44 3.76 -18.11
N VAL A 53 0.84 3.36 -17.98
CA VAL A 53 1.74 3.89 -16.95
C VAL A 53 1.91 5.40 -17.06
N SER A 54 1.90 5.94 -18.28
CA SER A 54 1.93 7.39 -18.55
C SER A 54 0.79 8.13 -17.86
N ASP A 55 -0.42 7.59 -17.93
CA ASP A 55 -1.64 8.19 -17.40
C ASP A 55 -1.60 8.18 -15.86
N LEU A 56 -1.08 7.09 -15.30
CA LEU A 56 -0.89 6.95 -13.86
C LEU A 56 0.15 7.92 -13.31
N LEU A 57 1.25 8.15 -14.04
CA LEU A 57 2.27 9.12 -13.66
C LEU A 57 1.75 10.56 -13.69
N GLN A 58 0.88 10.89 -14.65
CA GLN A 58 0.20 12.19 -14.69
C GLN A 58 -0.75 12.36 -13.50
N LEU A 59 -1.54 11.34 -13.17
CA LEU A 59 -2.49 11.34 -12.04
C LEU A 59 -1.81 11.41 -10.65
N ALA A 60 -0.72 10.68 -10.46
CA ALA A 60 -0.01 10.62 -9.17
C ALA A 60 0.80 11.90 -8.88
N GLY A 61 1.04 12.72 -9.90
CA GLY A 61 2.01 13.80 -9.87
C GLY A 61 3.44 13.28 -9.70
N THR A 62 4.43 14.09 -10.04
CA THR A 62 5.86 13.79 -9.79
C THR A 62 6.23 14.00 -8.32
N THR A 63 5.37 13.59 -7.39
CA THR A 63 5.60 13.84 -5.98
C THR A 63 6.77 12.96 -5.54
N PRO A 64 7.92 13.54 -5.14
CA PRO A 64 9.06 12.74 -4.72
C PRO A 64 8.63 11.90 -3.51
N ARG A 65 8.76 10.58 -3.66
CA ARG A 65 8.52 9.57 -2.63
C ARG A 65 9.16 10.05 -1.32
N ARG A 66 8.34 10.34 -0.30
CA ARG A 66 8.85 10.63 1.05
C ARG A 66 9.61 9.39 1.51
N LYS A 67 10.94 9.43 1.51
CA LYS A 67 11.78 8.42 2.14
C LYS A 67 11.26 8.27 3.57
N LYS A 68 10.77 7.08 3.92
CA LYS A 68 10.43 6.68 5.29
C LYS A 68 11.68 7.00 6.11
N ARG A 69 11.64 8.05 6.95
CA ARG A 69 12.69 8.27 7.94
C ARG A 69 12.74 6.99 8.77
N GLU A 70 13.88 6.32 8.75
CA GLU A 70 14.18 5.25 9.68
C GLU A 70 13.89 5.81 11.07
N VAL A 71 12.91 5.21 11.75
CA VAL A 71 12.65 5.51 13.15
C VAL A 71 13.83 4.88 13.88
N GLU A 72 14.81 5.69 14.24
CA GLU A 72 15.83 5.28 15.20
C GLU A 72 15.11 4.85 16.49
N PRO A 73 15.34 3.63 17.01
CA PRO A 73 14.88 3.29 18.34
C PRO A 73 15.62 4.20 19.33
N GLY A 74 14.87 5.09 19.99
CA GLY A 74 15.40 5.86 21.12
C GLY A 74 15.90 4.92 22.23
N PRO A 75 16.87 5.37 23.04
CA PRO A 75 17.59 4.50 23.97
C PRO A 75 16.63 3.92 25.01
N GLU A 76 16.82 2.64 25.30
CA GLU A 76 16.24 1.93 26.42
C GLU A 76 16.52 2.73 27.70
N ALA A 77 15.45 3.13 28.40
CA ALA A 77 15.58 3.69 29.75
C ALA A 77 15.70 2.51 30.73
N GLU A 78 16.81 2.50 31.47
CA GLU A 78 17.14 1.60 32.59
C GLU A 78 16.04 1.50 33.65
#